data_AF-A0A1J8PGS4-F1
#
_entry.id   AF-A0A1J8PGS4-F1
#
_cell.length_a   1.000
_cell.length_b   1.000
_cell.length_c   1.000
_cell.angle_alpha   90.00
_cell.angle_beta   90.00
_cell.angle_gamma   90.00
#
_symmetry.space_group_name_H-M   'P 1'
#
loop_
_entity.id
_entity.type
_entity.pdbx_description
1 polymer ?
#
loop_
_entity_poly.entity_id
_entity_poly.type
_entity_poly.pdbx_seq_one_letter_code
_entity_poly.pdbx_strand_id
1 'polypeptide(L)'
;MTRSKELGTLVVVVLKARHLHQPPFYKQDPYAQVVLSGQTQRTKPDLKGGQHPVWGGEFRFPALTDPGKVNRKLEVSCWKDSHEARISS
;
A
#
# COMPACT_ATOMS: atom_id res chain seq x y z
N MET A 1 -1.77 16.32 -28.19
CA MET A 1 -1.67 15.41 -27.02
C MET A 1 -0.21 15.34 -26.60
N THR A 2 0.18 16.04 -25.52
CA THR A 2 1.53 15.91 -24.95
C THR A 2 1.66 14.52 -24.33
N ARG A 3 2.57 13.71 -24.87
CA ARG A 3 2.90 12.39 -24.29
C ARG A 3 3.65 12.61 -22.98
N SER A 4 3.20 11.96 -21.90
CA SER A 4 3.92 11.94 -20.63
C SER A 4 5.27 11.26 -20.84
N LYS A 5 6.38 11.95 -20.54
CA LYS A 5 7.75 11.45 -20.64
C LYS A 5 8.21 10.93 -19.28
N GLU A 6 8.90 9.81 -19.23
CA GLU A 6 9.51 9.32 -18.00
C GLU A 6 10.71 10.19 -17.58
N LEU A 7 10.74 10.58 -16.31
CA LEU A 7 11.81 11.35 -15.66
C LEU A 7 12.74 10.47 -14.83
N GLY A 8 12.23 9.35 -14.32
CA GLY A 8 12.97 8.44 -13.46
C GLY A 8 12.06 7.48 -12.70
N THR A 9 12.54 6.93 -11.59
CA THR A 9 11.79 5.97 -10.76
C THR A 9 11.60 6.51 -9.35
N LEU A 10 10.36 6.56 -8.88
CA LEU A 10 10.04 6.75 -7.47
C LEU A 10 10.10 5.39 -6.77
N VAL A 11 11.02 5.25 -5.81
CA VAL A 11 11.12 4.08 -4.94
C VAL A 11 10.47 4.39 -3.60
N VAL A 12 9.50 3.57 -3.21
CA VAL A 12 8.78 3.69 -1.93
C VAL A 12 9.04 2.44 -1.11
N VAL A 13 9.66 2.62 0.07
CA VAL A 13 9.93 1.51 1.00
C VAL A 13 9.02 1.66 2.22
N VAL A 14 8.11 0.71 2.42
CA VAL A 14 7.21 0.68 3.57
C VAL A 14 7.76 -0.31 4.60
N LEU A 15 8.36 0.22 5.66
CA LEU A 15 9.05 -0.57 6.67
C LEU A 15 8.09 -1.27 7.64
N LYS A 16 7.33 -0.49 8.41
CA LYS A 16 6.48 -0.97 9.51
C LYS A 16 5.43 0.05 9.93
N ALA A 17 4.42 -0.40 10.66
CA ALA A 17 3.47 0.45 11.39
C ALA A 17 3.53 0.15 12.90
N ARG A 18 2.95 1.02 13.73
CA ARG A 18 2.88 0.84 15.19
C ARG A 18 1.57 1.39 15.73
N HIS A 19 1.13 0.83 16.86
CA HIS A 19 -0.09 1.23 17.57
C HIS A 19 -1.34 1.17 16.68
N LEU A 20 -1.42 0.18 15.78
CA LEU A 20 -2.67 -0.06 15.05
C LEU A 20 -3.74 -0.54 16.03
N HIS A 21 -4.96 -0.07 15.85
CA HIS A 21 -6.09 -0.54 16.65
C HIS A 21 -6.29 -2.05 16.43
N GLN A 22 -6.26 -2.85 17.51
CA GLN A 22 -6.50 -4.29 17.47
C GLN A 22 -7.63 -4.67 18.42
N PRO A 23 -8.74 -5.23 17.91
CA PRO A 23 -9.81 -5.73 18.76
C PRO A 23 -9.33 -6.88 19.67
N PRO A 24 -9.87 -7.01 20.91
CA PRO A 24 -9.41 -8.02 21.88
C PRO A 24 -9.52 -9.47 21.39
N PHE A 25 -10.55 -9.77 20.59
CA PHE A 25 -10.89 -11.13 20.17
C PHE A 25 -10.57 -11.43 18.70
N TYR A 26 -9.83 -10.54 18.02
CA TYR A 26 -9.53 -10.71 16.61
C TYR A 26 -8.07 -10.45 16.30
N LYS A 27 -7.43 -11.44 15.66
CA LYS A 27 -6.09 -11.29 15.13
C LYS A 27 -6.19 -10.68 13.74
N GLN A 28 -5.59 -9.52 13.55
CA GLN A 28 -5.53 -8.85 12.25
C GLN A 28 -4.24 -9.21 11.52
N ASP A 29 -4.38 -9.34 10.20
CA ASP A 29 -3.28 -9.57 9.26
C ASP A 29 -3.09 -8.30 8.41
N PRO A 30 -2.41 -7.27 8.95
CA PRO A 30 -2.31 -5.97 8.30
C PRO A 30 -1.36 -6.00 7.11
N TYR A 31 -1.68 -5.20 6.08
CA TYR A 31 -0.82 -4.93 4.94
C TYR A 31 -0.83 -3.43 4.60
N ALA A 32 0.23 -2.96 3.97
CA ALA A 32 0.29 -1.60 3.44
C ALA A 32 -0.04 -1.58 1.95
N GLN A 33 -0.78 -0.55 1.52
CA GLN A 33 -1.10 -0.27 0.14
C GLN A 33 -0.52 1.09 -0.24
N VAL A 34 0.07 1.17 -1.43
CA VAL A 34 0.63 2.37 -2.03
C VAL A 34 -0.05 2.62 -3.37
N VAL A 35 -0.62 3.82 -3.53
CA VAL A 35 -1.31 4.26 -4.75
C VAL A 35 -0.62 5.49 -5.31
N LEU A 36 -0.24 5.45 -6.58
CA LEU A 36 0.28 6.58 -7.34
C LEU A 36 -0.32 6.56 -8.74
N SER A 37 -0.94 7.66 -9.17
CA SER A 37 -1.48 7.78 -10.55
C SER A 37 -2.46 6.68 -10.95
N GLY A 38 -3.24 6.16 -10.00
CA GLY A 38 -4.13 5.02 -10.21
C GLY A 38 -3.45 3.64 -10.21
N GLN A 39 -2.12 3.58 -10.18
CA GLN A 39 -1.40 2.33 -9.96
C GLN A 39 -1.40 1.99 -8.48
N THR A 40 -1.93 0.82 -8.14
CA THR A 40 -2.00 0.31 -6.77
C THR A 40 -1.04 -0.87 -6.60
N GLN A 41 -0.17 -0.79 -5.61
CA GLN A 41 0.71 -1.88 -5.18
C GLN A 41 0.53 -2.11 -3.68
N ARG A 42 0.75 -3.34 -3.18
CA ARG A 42 0.59 -3.66 -1.75
C ARG A 42 1.62 -4.65 -1.25
N THR A 43 1.92 -4.60 0.05
CA THR A 43 2.77 -5.58 0.71
C THR A 43 2.02 -6.90 0.86
N LYS A 44 2.74 -7.97 1.18
CA LYS A 44 2.09 -9.17 1.75
C LYS A 44 1.52 -8.83 3.13
N PRO A 45 0.39 -9.42 3.53
CA PRO A 45 -0.09 -9.32 4.91
C PRO A 45 0.93 -9.87 5.90
N ASP A 46 1.11 -9.17 7.02
CA ASP A 46 1.87 -9.67 8.15
C ASP A 46 0.94 -10.44 9.09
N LEU A 47 0.91 -11.77 8.93
CA LEU A 47 0.01 -12.68 9.67
C LEU A 47 0.22 -12.70 11.19
N LYS A 48 1.26 -12.04 11.70
CA LYS A 48 1.53 -11.88 13.14
C LYS A 48 1.78 -10.43 13.53
N GLY A 49 1.51 -9.50 12.61
CA GLY A 49 1.84 -8.09 12.77
C GLY A 49 1.01 -7.42 13.85
N GLY A 50 -0.27 -7.80 13.99
CA GLY A 50 -1.15 -7.25 15.02
C GLY A 50 -1.11 -5.72 15.04
N GLN A 51 -0.76 -5.13 16.19
CA GLN A 51 -0.59 -3.68 16.35
C GLN A 51 0.71 -3.10 15.77
N HIS A 52 1.71 -3.95 15.46
CA HIS A 52 3.08 -3.58 15.13
C HIS A 52 3.63 -4.33 13.91
N PRO A 53 2.95 -4.28 12.74
CA PRO A 53 3.38 -5.05 11.59
C PRO A 53 4.68 -4.55 10.98
N VAL A 54 5.45 -5.48 10.42
CA VAL A 54 6.70 -5.22 9.71
C VAL A 54 6.62 -5.85 8.33
N TRP A 55 6.84 -5.06 7.29
CA TRP A 55 6.74 -5.54 5.90
C TRP A 55 8.06 -5.45 5.14
N GLY A 56 8.80 -4.35 5.28
CA GLY A 56 9.99 -4.10 4.46
C GLY A 56 9.72 -4.14 2.96
N GLY A 57 8.51 -3.75 2.53
CA GLY A 57 8.09 -3.83 1.13
C GLY A 57 8.64 -2.66 0.33
N GLU A 58 9.23 -2.95 -0.84
CA GLU A 58 9.70 -1.95 -1.79
C GLU A 58 8.78 -1.92 -3.02
N PHE A 59 8.40 -0.71 -3.42
CA PHE A 59 7.58 -0.45 -4.60
C PHE A 59 8.31 0.53 -5.51
N ARG A 60 8.21 0.29 -6.81
CA ARG A 60 8.82 1.13 -7.83
C ARG A 60 7.75 1.63 -8.77
N PHE A 61 7.71 2.94 -8.96
CA PHE A 61 6.78 3.60 -9.88
C PHE A 61 7.56 4.46 -10.87
N PRO A 62 7.18 4.48 -12.16
CA PRO A 62 7.75 5.43 -13.10
C PRO A 62 7.29 6.86 -12.74
N ALA A 63 8.26 7.75 -12.53
CA ALA A 63 8.00 9.16 -12.36
C ALA A 63 7.85 9.79 -13.75
N LEU A 64 6.64 10.23 -14.11
CA LEU A 64 6.35 10.79 -15.43
C LEU A 64 6.19 12.32 -15.34
N THR A 65 6.65 13.04 -16.36
CA THR A 65 6.29 14.45 -16.59
C THR A 65 4.78 14.50 -16.81
N ASP A 66 4.08 15.22 -15.94
CA ASP A 66 2.63 15.41 -16.07
C ASP A 66 2.31 16.92 -16.12
N PRO A 67 1.62 17.41 -17.16
CA PRO A 67 1.05 18.76 -17.16
C PRO A 67 -0.17 18.86 -16.22
N GLY A 68 -0.85 17.75 -15.92
CA GLY A 68 -1.82 17.63 -14.84
C GLY A 68 -1.12 17.31 -13.52
N LYS A 69 -1.78 17.53 -12.38
CA LYS A 69 -1.21 17.16 -11.06
C LYS A 69 -1.40 15.67 -10.74
N VAL A 70 -1.74 14.83 -11.71
CA VAL A 70 -2.23 13.46 -11.50
C VAL A 70 -1.12 12.56 -10.94
N ASN A 71 0.12 12.81 -11.34
CA ASN A 71 1.29 12.03 -10.89
C ASN A 71 2.00 12.59 -9.64
N ARG A 72 1.37 13.51 -8.90
CA ARG A 72 1.98 14.20 -7.75
C ARG A 72 1.42 13.79 -6.38
N LYS A 73 0.41 12.91 -6.36
CA LYS A 73 -0.21 12.44 -5.11
C LYS A 73 0.12 10.96 -4.89
N LEU A 74 0.96 10.70 -3.91
CA LEU A 74 1.21 9.36 -3.37
C LEU A 74 0.28 9.15 -2.17
N GLU A 75 -0.53 8.10 -2.22
CA GLU A 75 -1.37 7.69 -1.09
C GLU A 75 -0.83 6.40 -0.50
N VAL A 76 -0.62 6.39 0.82
CA VAL A 76 -0.22 5.19 1.57
C VAL A 76 -1.28 4.92 2.62
N SER A 77 -1.79 3.69 2.63
CA SER A 77 -2.83 3.25 3.55
C SER A 77 -2.47 1.91 4.16
N CYS A 78 -2.94 1.67 5.39
CA CYS A 78 -2.81 0.40 6.08
C CYS A 78 -4.18 -0.25 6.15
N TRP A 79 -4.25 -1.51 5.72
CA TRP A 79 -5.47 -2.29 5.64
C TRP A 79 -5.31 -3.57 6.46
N LYS A 80 -6.42 -4.23 6.77
CA LYS A 80 -6.46 -5.59 7.32
C LYS A 80 -6.98 -6.53 6.25
N ASP A 81 -6.34 -7.67 6.05
CA ASP A 81 -6.91 -8.73 5.24
C ASP A 81 -7.84 -9.56 6.13
N SER A 82 -9.15 -9.44 5.92
CA SER A 82 -10.12 -10.28 6.62
C SER A 82 -10.37 -11.52 5.78
N HIS A 83 -9.98 -12.69 6.30
CA HIS A 83 -10.52 -13.98 5.88
C HIS A 83 -12.00 -14.05 6.31
N GLU A 84 -12.86 -13.19 5.75
CA GLU A 84 -14.28 -13.51 5.70
C GLU A 84 -14.37 -14.69 4.75
N ALA A 85 -14.61 -15.88 5.30
CA ALA A 85 -14.90 -17.05 4.50
C ALA A 85 -15.96 -16.64 3.48
N ARG A 86 -15.60 -16.67 2.20
CA ARG A 86 -16.55 -16.54 1.10
C ARG A 86 -17.43 -17.77 1.15
N ILE A 87 -18.38 -17.81 2.08
CA ILE A 87 -19.52 -18.70 2.00
C ILE A 87 -20.41 -18.05 0.95
N SER A 88 -20.16 -18.38 -0.32
CA SER A 88 -21.19 -18.26 -1.33
C SER A 88 -22.26 -19.30 -0.97
N SER A 89 -23.38 -18.82 -0.43
CA SER A 89 -24.65 -19.55 -0.48
C SER A 89 -25.21 -19.52 -1.90
#